data_AF-A0A836Q7K8-F1
#
_entry.id   AF-A0A836Q7K8-F1
#
_cell.length_a   1.000
_cell.length_b   1.000
_cell.length_c   1.000
_cell.angle_alpha   90.00
_cell.angle_beta   90.00
_cell.angle_gamma   90.00
#
_symmetry.space_group_name_H-M   'P 1'
#
loop_
_entity.id
_entity.type
_entity.pdbx_description
1 polymer ?
#
loop_
_entity_poly.entity_id
_entity_poly.type
_entity_poly.pdbx_seq_one_letter_code
_entity_poly.pdbx_strand_id
1 'polypeptide(L)'
;MSDSGNLSDDVVDRWYNQNLAVRATDADRDHDAELREARCKIEQLDSDFVKARGLVFLDSMTAARQMIVMPLSILLLPYFQATSGLVERKGAFTEFLIEAVANRLRSGKCENQGPRKKGHGEWGAELLRSIKNEDDSQLEKTIESIVKAILKERPEIISWYDGLFELALCSCWTSYEILCGDLWEDFVNSSIHAARNVCKVESSSKESKKFDLSDLFDYDLDLSDKMGSYLKERFKFTGTAQIDSAFRIAFGEKPIKYINIHEKTLFQVEQKRHLYMHKGGLVDKEFKRKTTSSLPIGHKLRLTAHELSDDMGAIFQEGMCLLERTDSWLRKH
;
A
#
# COMPACT_ATOMS: atom_id res chain seq x y z
N MET A 1 -74.18 -56.36 -38.69
CA MET A 1 -73.92 -57.53 -37.82
C MET A 1 -72.42 -57.65 -37.74
N SER A 2 -71.74 -57.38 -36.64
CA SER A 2 -72.06 -57.70 -35.24
C SER A 2 -71.31 -56.76 -34.29
N ASP A 3 -71.96 -56.49 -33.17
CA ASP A 3 -71.51 -55.70 -32.02
C ASP A 3 -70.15 -56.13 -31.45
N SER A 4 -69.32 -55.15 -31.12
CA SER A 4 -68.30 -55.28 -30.08
C SER A 4 -68.55 -54.19 -29.05
N GLY A 5 -69.03 -54.59 -27.88
CA GLY A 5 -69.32 -53.72 -26.75
C GLY A 5 -68.03 -53.22 -26.11
N ASN A 6 -67.91 -51.90 -25.99
CA ASN A 6 -66.87 -51.23 -25.22
C ASN A 6 -67.04 -51.57 -23.74
N LEU A 7 -66.02 -52.20 -23.15
CA LEU A 7 -65.78 -52.09 -21.71
C LEU A 7 -65.50 -50.62 -21.40
N SER A 8 -66.32 -50.01 -20.56
CA SER A 8 -66.17 -48.59 -20.21
C SER A 8 -64.87 -48.37 -19.45
N ASP A 9 -64.14 -47.32 -19.82
CA ASP A 9 -62.92 -46.82 -19.16
C ASP A 9 -63.04 -46.73 -17.61
N ASP A 10 -64.27 -46.64 -17.13
CA ASP A 10 -64.68 -46.60 -15.72
C ASP A 10 -64.27 -47.83 -14.87
N VAL A 11 -63.95 -48.98 -15.49
CA VAL A 11 -63.45 -50.18 -14.79
C VAL A 11 -61.93 -50.16 -14.65
N VAL A 12 -61.23 -49.64 -15.66
CA VAL A 12 -59.76 -49.51 -15.65
C VAL A 12 -59.35 -48.41 -14.66
N ASP A 13 -60.09 -47.30 -14.63
CA ASP A 13 -59.84 -46.22 -13.69
C ASP A 13 -60.15 -46.62 -12.24
N ARG A 14 -61.17 -47.46 -12.01
CA ARG A 14 -61.43 -48.01 -10.66
C ARG A 14 -60.34 -48.98 -10.22
N TRP A 15 -59.83 -49.84 -11.10
CA TRP A 15 -58.74 -50.76 -10.75
C TRP A 15 -57.41 -50.02 -10.51
N TYR A 16 -57.12 -48.96 -11.27
CA TYR A 16 -55.91 -48.15 -11.12
C TYR A 16 -55.92 -47.33 -9.82
N ASN A 17 -57.04 -46.69 -9.50
CA ASN A 17 -57.16 -45.85 -8.29
C ASN A 17 -57.24 -46.68 -7.00
N GLN A 18 -57.78 -47.90 -7.04
CA GLN A 18 -57.88 -48.77 -5.86
C GLN A 18 -56.53 -49.43 -5.50
N ASN A 19 -55.60 -49.54 -6.45
CA ASN A 19 -54.26 -50.09 -6.20
C ASN A 19 -53.20 -49.03 -5.80
N LEU A 20 -53.40 -47.75 -6.15
CA LEU A 20 -52.54 -46.65 -5.72
C LEU A 20 -52.73 -46.30 -4.23
N ALA A 21 -53.93 -46.53 -3.68
CA ALA A 21 -54.24 -46.23 -2.28
C ALA A 21 -53.67 -47.25 -1.26
N VAL A 22 -53.21 -48.42 -1.70
CA VAL A 22 -52.78 -49.51 -0.80
C VAL A 22 -51.25 -49.62 -0.65
N ARG A 23 -50.47 -48.87 -1.43
CA ARG A 23 -48.98 -48.90 -1.37
C ARG A 23 -48.33 -47.69 -0.69
N ALA A 24 -49.10 -46.76 -0.15
CA ALA A 24 -48.59 -45.74 0.78
C ALA A 24 -48.67 -46.25 2.23
N THR A 25 -47.96 -47.33 2.54
CA THR A 25 -47.86 -47.88 3.89
C THR A 25 -46.47 -47.62 4.43
N ASP A 26 -46.41 -46.87 5.54
CA ASP A 26 -45.36 -46.63 6.54
C ASP A 26 -43.89 -46.42 6.11
N ALA A 27 -43.37 -47.15 5.13
CA ALA A 27 -42.02 -46.99 4.58
C ALA A 27 -41.77 -45.60 3.98
N ASP A 28 -42.77 -44.98 3.36
CA ASP A 28 -42.63 -43.62 2.82
C ASP A 28 -42.59 -42.56 3.93
N ARG A 29 -43.20 -42.79 5.11
CA ARG A 29 -43.15 -41.82 6.21
C ARG A 29 -41.81 -41.83 6.92
N ASP A 30 -41.23 -43.01 7.11
CA ASP A 30 -39.89 -43.13 7.70
C ASP A 30 -38.82 -42.59 6.74
N HIS A 31 -38.97 -42.83 5.43
CA HIS A 31 -38.07 -42.24 4.44
C HIS A 31 -38.16 -40.71 4.38
N ASP A 32 -39.38 -40.15 4.47
CA ASP A 32 -39.58 -38.69 4.52
C ASP A 32 -39.02 -38.07 5.80
N ALA A 33 -39.08 -38.79 6.94
CA ALA A 33 -38.50 -38.37 8.20
C ALA A 33 -36.96 -38.37 8.15
N GLU A 34 -36.35 -39.42 7.61
CA GLU A 34 -34.90 -39.51 7.39
C GLU A 34 -34.40 -38.42 6.43
N LEU A 35 -35.13 -38.14 5.34
CA LEU A 35 -34.79 -37.08 4.40
C LEU A 35 -34.91 -35.68 5.02
N ARG A 36 -35.87 -35.45 5.93
CA ARG A 36 -35.99 -34.20 6.69
C ARG A 36 -34.86 -34.04 7.70
N GLU A 37 -34.49 -35.10 8.40
CA GLU A 37 -33.36 -35.07 9.34
C GLU A 37 -32.04 -34.83 8.60
N ALA A 38 -31.83 -35.49 7.45
CA ALA A 38 -30.66 -35.28 6.60
C ALA A 38 -30.59 -33.85 6.06
N ARG A 39 -31.71 -33.27 5.60
CA ARG A 39 -31.78 -31.85 5.19
C ARG A 39 -31.46 -30.91 6.34
N CYS A 40 -32.01 -31.15 7.52
CA CYS A 40 -31.74 -30.31 8.69
C CYS A 40 -30.27 -30.37 9.11
N LYS A 41 -29.63 -31.55 9.04
CA LYS A 41 -28.19 -31.70 9.28
C LYS A 41 -27.34 -31.02 8.21
N ILE A 42 -27.74 -31.05 6.94
CA ILE A 42 -27.05 -30.34 5.85
C ILE A 42 -27.18 -28.83 6.04
N GLU A 43 -28.35 -28.32 6.39
CA GLU A 43 -28.58 -26.89 6.65
C GLU A 43 -27.83 -26.41 7.90
N GLN A 44 -27.72 -27.24 8.94
CA GLN A 44 -26.87 -26.96 10.11
C GLN A 44 -25.39 -26.96 9.75
N LEU A 45 -24.91 -27.96 9.00
CA LEU A 45 -23.52 -28.00 8.53
C LEU A 45 -23.19 -26.81 7.63
N ASP A 46 -24.10 -26.39 6.75
CA ASP A 46 -23.91 -25.22 5.89
C ASP A 46 -23.95 -23.91 6.71
N SER A 47 -24.83 -23.81 7.71
CA SER A 47 -24.86 -22.67 8.64
C SER A 47 -23.60 -22.58 9.50
N ASP A 48 -23.11 -23.70 10.00
CA ASP A 48 -21.88 -23.79 10.80
C ASP A 48 -20.64 -23.57 9.94
N PHE A 49 -20.65 -24.05 8.69
CA PHE A 49 -19.59 -23.79 7.72
C PHE A 49 -19.55 -22.31 7.30
N VAL A 50 -20.70 -21.67 7.08
CA VAL A 50 -20.82 -20.23 6.79
C VAL A 50 -20.42 -19.39 8.00
N LYS A 51 -20.75 -19.81 9.24
CA LYS A 51 -20.29 -19.14 10.46
C LYS A 51 -18.80 -19.31 10.69
N ALA A 52 -18.24 -20.50 10.45
CA ALA A 52 -16.80 -20.75 10.56
C ALA A 52 -16.02 -19.96 9.51
N ARG A 53 -16.50 -19.92 8.25
CA ARG A 53 -15.93 -19.05 7.22
C ARG A 53 -16.11 -17.58 7.54
N GLY A 54 -17.24 -17.18 8.12
CA GLY A 54 -17.51 -15.81 8.54
C GLY A 54 -16.60 -15.34 9.67
N LEU A 55 -16.30 -16.20 10.65
CA LEU A 55 -15.36 -15.94 11.75
C LEU A 55 -13.91 -15.91 11.26
N VAL A 56 -13.49 -16.86 10.44
CA VAL A 56 -12.17 -16.83 9.80
C VAL A 56 -12.03 -15.61 8.89
N PHE A 57 -13.08 -15.22 8.16
CA PHE A 57 -13.09 -14.03 7.32
C PHE A 57 -13.11 -12.72 8.12
N LEU A 58 -13.77 -12.67 9.28
CA LEU A 58 -13.76 -11.52 10.19
C LEU A 58 -12.41 -11.38 10.92
N ASP A 59 -11.77 -12.48 11.31
CA ASP A 59 -10.40 -12.47 11.84
C ASP A 59 -9.39 -12.11 10.74
N SER A 60 -9.55 -12.64 9.51
CA SER A 60 -8.78 -12.21 8.34
C SER A 60 -9.07 -10.76 7.94
N MET A 61 -10.26 -10.21 8.18
CA MET A 61 -10.57 -8.79 7.96
C MET A 61 -10.02 -7.91 9.08
N THR A 62 -9.87 -8.43 10.30
CA THR A 62 -9.24 -7.73 11.42
C THR A 62 -7.72 -7.74 11.25
N ALA A 63 -7.15 -8.86 10.80
CA ALA A 63 -5.79 -8.97 10.32
C ALA A 63 -5.57 -8.09 9.08
N ALA A 64 -6.48 -8.09 8.08
CA ALA A 64 -6.40 -7.20 6.93
C ALA A 64 -6.54 -5.72 7.33
N ARG A 65 -7.35 -5.40 8.34
CA ARG A 65 -7.41 -4.04 8.93
C ARG A 65 -6.09 -3.69 9.61
N GLN A 66 -5.46 -4.60 10.34
CA GLN A 66 -4.12 -4.38 10.92
C GLN A 66 -3.04 -4.30 9.83
N MET A 67 -3.13 -5.10 8.77
CA MET A 67 -2.29 -5.06 7.55
C MET A 67 -2.52 -3.81 6.70
N ILE A 68 -3.64 -3.09 6.85
CA ILE A 68 -3.87 -1.81 6.19
C ILE A 68 -3.40 -0.67 7.08
N VAL A 69 -3.76 -0.69 8.37
CA VAL A 69 -3.46 0.38 9.32
C VAL A 69 -1.97 0.47 9.66
N MET A 70 -1.27 -0.67 9.82
CA MET A 70 0.15 -0.65 10.18
C MET A 70 1.02 -0.13 9.02
N PRO A 71 0.88 -0.60 7.77
CA PRO A 71 1.68 -0.08 6.66
C PRO A 71 1.30 1.34 6.25
N LEU A 72 0.02 1.73 6.37
CA LEU A 72 -0.35 3.14 6.26
C LEU A 72 0.37 3.97 7.33
N SER A 73 0.45 3.51 8.58
CA SER A 73 1.21 4.24 9.60
C SER A 73 2.71 4.27 9.33
N ILE A 74 3.30 3.21 8.73
CA ILE A 74 4.72 3.16 8.35
C ILE A 74 5.03 4.08 7.16
N LEU A 75 4.13 4.21 6.18
CA LEU A 75 4.30 5.14 5.06
C LEU A 75 3.95 6.58 5.45
N LEU A 76 2.91 6.74 6.27
CA LEU A 76 2.45 8.04 6.75
C LEU A 76 3.35 8.60 7.83
N LEU A 77 4.12 7.82 8.58
CA LEU A 77 4.98 8.36 9.63
C LEU A 77 6.16 9.15 9.05
N PRO A 78 6.91 8.70 8.04
CA PRO A 78 7.90 9.53 7.36
C PRO A 78 7.27 10.69 6.61
N TYR A 79 6.11 10.50 5.97
CA TYR A 79 5.37 11.61 5.35
C TYR A 79 4.91 12.63 6.40
N PHE A 80 4.42 12.18 7.54
CA PHE A 80 4.00 13.00 8.67
C PHE A 80 5.22 13.65 9.30
N GLN A 81 6.27 12.93 9.69
CA GLN A 81 7.51 13.52 10.20
C GLN A 81 8.16 14.48 9.21
N ALA A 82 8.08 14.21 7.90
CA ALA A 82 8.52 15.16 6.88
C ALA A 82 7.58 16.35 6.82
N THR A 83 6.25 16.19 6.84
CA THR A 83 5.27 17.27 6.72
C THR A 83 5.02 18.02 8.02
N SER A 84 4.76 17.36 9.14
CA SER A 84 4.77 17.86 10.52
C SER A 84 6.13 18.43 10.89
N GLY A 85 7.25 17.79 10.53
CA GLY A 85 8.58 18.38 10.70
C GLY A 85 8.76 19.58 9.78
N LEU A 86 8.26 19.55 8.55
CA LEU A 86 8.21 20.71 7.66
C LEU A 86 7.19 21.74 8.16
N VAL A 87 6.18 21.42 8.96
CA VAL A 87 5.11 22.32 9.43
C VAL A 87 5.50 22.95 10.76
N GLU A 88 6.10 22.21 11.69
CA GLU A 88 6.78 22.71 12.87
C GLU A 88 8.03 23.49 12.47
N ARG A 89 8.81 23.00 11.50
CA ARG A 89 9.86 23.82 10.89
C ARG A 89 9.30 24.87 9.97
N LYS A 90 8.09 24.80 9.42
CA LYS A 90 7.45 25.93 8.73
C LYS A 90 6.98 26.92 9.78
N GLY A 91 6.58 26.50 10.96
CA GLY A 91 6.30 27.34 12.11
C GLY A 91 7.57 28.05 12.55
N ALA A 92 8.63 27.30 12.87
CA ALA A 92 9.95 27.82 13.24
C ALA A 92 10.63 28.59 12.09
N PHE A 93 10.42 28.19 10.83
CA PHE A 93 10.90 28.90 9.65
C PHE A 93 10.06 30.14 9.43
N THR A 94 8.74 30.12 9.63
CA THR A 94 7.87 31.30 9.55
C THR A 94 8.22 32.27 10.67
N GLU A 95 8.46 31.79 11.89
CA GLU A 95 8.99 32.57 13.02
C GLU A 95 10.37 33.13 12.70
N PHE A 96 11.26 32.32 12.11
CA PHE A 96 12.57 32.76 11.63
C PHE A 96 12.49 33.75 10.47
N LEU A 97 11.57 33.56 9.50
CA LEU A 97 11.30 34.46 8.39
C LEU A 97 10.75 35.77 8.93
N ILE A 98 9.82 35.71 9.88
CA ILE A 98 9.28 36.86 10.63
C ILE A 98 10.43 37.58 11.35
N GLU A 99 11.32 36.86 12.01
CA GLU A 99 12.45 37.43 12.75
C GLU A 99 13.54 38.00 11.82
N ALA A 100 13.85 37.34 10.71
CA ALA A 100 14.79 37.79 9.69
C ALA A 100 14.27 39.00 8.93
N VAL A 101 12.98 39.03 8.57
CA VAL A 101 12.30 40.20 8.00
C VAL A 101 12.28 41.34 9.02
N ALA A 102 11.94 41.07 10.28
CA ALA A 102 11.99 42.08 11.35
C ALA A 102 13.41 42.63 11.56
N ASN A 103 14.45 41.80 11.44
CA ASN A 103 15.85 42.23 11.58
C ASN A 103 16.32 43.07 10.39
N ARG A 104 15.93 42.71 9.16
CA ARG A 104 16.25 43.49 7.94
C ARG A 104 15.55 44.85 7.94
N LEU A 105 14.32 44.93 8.46
CA LEU A 105 13.59 46.18 8.65
C LEU A 105 14.19 47.03 9.78
N ARG A 106 14.71 46.41 10.85
CA ARG A 106 15.48 47.08 11.90
C ARG A 106 16.79 47.68 11.37
N SER A 107 17.53 46.96 10.52
CA SER A 107 18.78 47.44 9.93
C SER A 107 18.59 48.48 8.82
N GLY A 108 17.43 48.47 8.14
CA GLY A 108 17.09 49.42 7.07
C GLY A 108 16.60 50.80 7.55
N LYS A 109 16.39 50.99 8.85
CA LYS A 109 15.99 52.27 9.46
C LYS A 109 16.83 52.57 10.70
N CYS A 110 18.11 52.87 10.52
CA CYS A 110 18.89 53.54 11.56
C CYS A 110 19.98 54.44 10.96
N GLU A 111 19.55 55.48 10.25
CA GLU A 111 20.07 56.83 10.49
C GLU A 111 18.83 57.74 10.64
N ASN A 112 18.62 58.30 11.84
CA ASN A 112 17.73 59.45 12.15
C ASN A 112 16.28 59.26 12.67
N GLN A 113 15.82 58.11 13.17
CA GLN A 113 14.55 58.08 13.92
C GLN A 113 14.69 57.41 15.30
N GLY A 114 14.40 58.19 16.35
CA GLY A 114 14.61 57.86 17.75
C GLY A 114 13.83 56.66 18.30
N PRO A 115 14.05 56.33 19.58
CA PRO A 115 13.77 55.01 20.13
C PRO A 115 12.26 54.78 20.33
N ARG A 116 11.64 54.00 19.45
CA ARG A 116 10.34 53.36 19.71
C ARG A 116 10.54 51.85 19.89
N LYS A 117 10.53 51.42 21.16
CA LYS A 117 10.45 50.02 21.58
C LYS A 117 9.06 49.46 21.25
N LYS A 118 8.85 48.95 20.03
CA LYS A 118 7.73 48.03 19.75
C LYS A 118 8.24 46.61 19.95
N GLY A 119 7.54 45.83 20.79
CA GLY A 119 7.91 44.45 21.12
C GLY A 119 7.79 43.51 19.91
N HIS A 120 8.53 42.39 19.96
CA HIS A 120 8.60 41.36 18.91
C HIS A 120 7.23 40.87 18.42
N GLY A 121 6.18 40.90 19.27
CA GLY A 121 4.83 40.48 18.90
C GLY A 121 4.05 41.42 17.97
N GLU A 122 4.33 42.73 17.96
CA GLU A 122 3.57 43.67 17.14
C GLU A 122 3.93 43.60 15.65
N TRP A 123 5.17 43.25 15.33
CA TRP A 123 5.65 43.13 13.94
C TRP A 123 5.16 41.85 13.26
N GLY A 124 5.14 40.72 13.97
CA GLY A 124 4.50 39.50 13.48
C GLY A 124 3.01 39.73 13.21
N ALA A 125 2.32 40.47 14.09
CA ALA A 125 0.92 40.85 13.91
C ALA A 125 0.68 41.85 12.76
N GLU A 126 1.64 42.71 12.42
CA GLU A 126 1.58 43.63 11.27
C GLU A 126 1.78 42.86 9.96
N LEU A 127 2.79 41.97 9.89
CA LEU A 127 3.03 41.12 8.73
C LEU A 127 1.83 40.19 8.48
N LEU A 128 1.28 39.57 9.53
CA LEU A 128 0.06 38.76 9.44
C LEU A 128 -1.17 39.59 9.01
N ARG A 129 -1.25 40.88 9.35
CA ARG A 129 -2.31 41.78 8.89
C ARG A 129 -2.13 42.15 7.41
N SER A 130 -0.90 42.37 6.95
CA SER A 130 -0.62 42.60 5.52
C SER A 130 -0.93 41.36 4.70
N ILE A 131 -0.54 40.17 5.18
CA ILE A 131 -0.86 38.87 4.56
C ILE A 131 -2.38 38.64 4.47
N LYS A 132 -3.15 39.04 5.48
CA LYS A 132 -4.62 38.88 5.48
C LYS A 132 -5.35 39.81 4.51
N ASN A 133 -4.72 40.90 4.07
CA ASN A 133 -5.36 41.94 3.26
C ASN A 133 -4.81 41.99 1.82
N GLU A 134 -3.76 41.23 1.50
CA GLU A 134 -3.24 41.08 0.16
C GLU A 134 -4.07 40.06 -0.64
N ASP A 135 -4.28 40.32 -1.92
CA ASP A 135 -4.75 39.32 -2.89
C ASP A 135 -3.76 38.15 -2.94
N ASP A 136 -4.25 36.92 -3.14
CA ASP A 136 -3.44 35.69 -3.10
C ASP A 136 -2.21 35.77 -4.02
N SER A 137 -2.33 36.47 -5.17
CA SER A 137 -1.22 36.65 -6.12
C SER A 137 -0.13 37.62 -5.64
N GLN A 138 -0.46 38.59 -4.77
CA GLN A 138 0.52 39.50 -4.17
C GLN A 138 1.23 38.82 -3.00
N LEU A 139 0.49 38.05 -2.21
CA LEU A 139 1.03 37.28 -1.09
C LEU A 139 2.11 36.29 -1.56
N GLU A 140 1.85 35.57 -2.64
CA GLU A 140 2.81 34.60 -3.20
C GLU A 140 4.13 35.28 -3.61
N LYS A 141 4.04 36.45 -4.27
CA LYS A 141 5.23 37.25 -4.65
C LYS A 141 5.98 37.79 -3.43
N THR A 142 5.27 38.26 -2.41
CA THR A 142 5.86 38.74 -1.16
C THR A 142 6.62 37.62 -0.45
N ILE A 143 6.02 36.43 -0.35
CA ILE A 143 6.67 35.23 0.23
C ILE A 143 7.90 34.85 -0.59
N GLU A 144 7.78 34.78 -1.93
CA GLU A 144 8.88 34.41 -2.80
C GLU A 144 10.07 35.39 -2.66
N SER A 145 9.80 36.70 -2.57
CA SER A 145 10.81 37.73 -2.36
C SER A 145 11.53 37.59 -1.01
N ILE A 146 10.76 37.34 0.06
CA ILE A 146 11.31 37.13 1.41
C ILE A 146 12.19 35.87 1.44
N VAL A 147 11.71 34.76 0.87
CA VAL A 147 12.46 33.50 0.78
C VAL A 147 13.75 33.73 -0.01
N LYS A 148 13.69 34.38 -1.18
CA LYS A 148 14.89 34.74 -1.97
C LYS A 148 15.88 35.58 -1.17
N ALA A 149 15.41 36.58 -0.42
CA ALA A 149 16.27 37.40 0.41
C ALA A 149 16.97 36.57 1.49
N ILE A 150 16.25 35.66 2.15
CA ILE A 150 16.81 34.84 3.23
C ILE A 150 17.77 33.78 2.71
N LEU A 151 17.46 33.14 1.58
CA LEU A 151 18.39 32.21 0.93
C LEU A 151 19.66 32.91 0.45
N LYS A 152 19.58 34.21 0.09
CA LYS A 152 20.75 35.01 -0.25
C LYS A 152 21.64 35.32 0.95
N GLU A 153 21.03 35.65 2.10
CA GLU A 153 21.79 35.93 3.34
C GLU A 153 22.32 34.64 3.99
N ARG A 154 21.61 33.52 3.84
CA ARG A 154 21.87 32.25 4.55
C ARG A 154 21.85 31.06 3.57
N PRO A 155 22.84 30.94 2.67
CA PRO A 155 22.87 29.88 1.66
C PRO A 155 22.96 28.46 2.25
N GLU A 156 23.39 28.30 3.49
CA GLU A 156 23.43 27.01 4.19
C GLU A 156 22.03 26.41 4.39
N ILE A 157 20.98 27.24 4.43
CA ILE A 157 19.59 26.79 4.55
C ILE A 157 19.22 25.90 3.36
N ILE A 158 19.72 26.21 2.16
CA ILE A 158 19.48 25.38 0.96
C ILE A 158 20.03 23.97 1.17
N SER A 159 21.24 23.86 1.73
CA SER A 159 21.86 22.57 2.01
C SER A 159 21.05 21.74 3.02
N TRP A 160 20.43 22.39 4.00
CA TRP A 160 19.55 21.71 4.96
C TRP A 160 18.26 21.21 4.31
N TYR A 161 17.63 22.01 3.45
CA TYR A 161 16.44 21.58 2.70
C TYR A 161 16.77 20.43 1.75
N ASP A 162 17.90 20.51 1.02
CA ASP A 162 18.38 19.41 0.17
C ASP A 162 18.48 18.11 1.00
N GLY A 163 19.18 18.15 2.14
CA GLY A 163 19.33 16.98 3.01
C GLY A 163 18.00 16.46 3.58
N LEU A 164 17.04 17.33 3.87
CA LEU A 164 15.71 16.90 4.34
C LEU A 164 14.91 16.22 3.24
N PHE A 165 14.95 16.72 2.02
CA PHE A 165 14.27 16.10 0.88
C PHE A 165 14.89 14.76 0.51
N GLU A 166 16.22 14.68 0.54
CA GLU A 166 16.98 13.44 0.36
C GLU A 166 16.54 12.38 1.38
N LEU A 167 16.50 12.76 2.67
CA LEU A 167 16.07 11.88 3.75
C LEU A 167 14.62 11.45 3.57
N ALA A 168 13.70 12.38 3.30
CA ALA A 168 12.28 12.09 3.14
C ALA A 168 12.03 11.10 2.00
N LEU A 169 12.69 11.29 0.84
CA LEU A 169 12.58 10.37 -0.29
C LEU A 169 13.09 8.97 0.09
N CYS A 170 14.26 8.87 0.71
CA CYS A 170 14.85 7.60 1.10
C CYS A 170 13.99 6.86 2.13
N SER A 171 13.46 7.57 3.13
CA SER A 171 12.58 7.00 4.14
C SER A 171 11.25 6.52 3.56
N CYS A 172 10.66 7.28 2.63
CA CYS A 172 9.43 6.88 1.94
C CYS A 172 9.66 5.62 1.10
N TRP A 173 10.77 5.57 0.36
CA TRP A 173 11.17 4.38 -0.41
C TRP A 173 11.37 3.16 0.49
N THR A 174 12.14 3.27 1.57
CA THR A 174 12.36 2.13 2.48
C THR A 174 11.08 1.66 3.16
N SER A 175 10.16 2.57 3.45
CA SER A 175 8.83 2.20 3.96
C SER A 175 8.02 1.41 2.93
N TYR A 176 8.16 1.73 1.65
CA TYR A 176 7.57 0.97 0.56
C TYR A 176 8.23 -0.41 0.38
N GLU A 177 9.56 -0.52 0.48
CA GLU A 177 10.27 -1.80 0.46
C GLU A 177 9.77 -2.73 1.58
N ILE A 178 9.59 -2.20 2.79
CA ILE A 178 9.04 -2.92 3.95
C ILE A 178 7.59 -3.35 3.68
N LEU A 179 6.73 -2.41 3.27
CA LEU A 179 5.33 -2.73 2.91
C LEU A 179 5.27 -3.87 1.88
N CYS A 180 6.06 -3.81 0.82
CA CYS A 180 6.07 -4.83 -0.21
C CYS A 180 6.49 -6.20 0.34
N GLY A 181 7.51 -6.24 1.19
CA GLY A 181 7.98 -7.48 1.82
C GLY A 181 6.93 -8.09 2.75
N ASP A 182 6.34 -7.28 3.63
CA ASP A 182 5.34 -7.73 4.60
C ASP A 182 4.05 -8.16 3.90
N LEU A 183 3.58 -7.36 2.93
CA LEU A 183 2.41 -7.71 2.14
C LEU A 183 2.61 -9.01 1.34
N TRP A 184 3.81 -9.22 0.79
CA TRP A 184 4.13 -10.46 0.07
C TRP A 184 4.14 -11.66 1.01
N GLU A 185 4.75 -11.53 2.18
CA GLU A 185 4.79 -12.57 3.21
C GLU A 185 3.38 -12.98 3.63
N ASP A 186 2.56 -12.01 4.02
CA ASP A 186 1.17 -12.24 4.45
C ASP A 186 0.33 -12.84 3.32
N PHE A 187 0.54 -12.38 2.08
CA PHE A 187 -0.13 -12.92 0.91
C PHE A 187 0.18 -14.41 0.71
N VAL A 188 1.45 -14.79 0.80
CA VAL A 188 1.90 -16.17 0.63
C VAL A 188 1.45 -17.06 1.79
N ASN A 189 1.51 -16.55 3.02
CA ASN A 189 0.99 -17.23 4.22
C ASN A 189 -0.53 -17.47 4.14
N SER A 190 -1.27 -16.53 3.55
CA SER A 190 -2.74 -16.60 3.46
C SER A 190 -3.27 -17.49 2.33
N SER A 191 -2.41 -17.96 1.41
CA SER A 191 -2.86 -18.76 0.26
C SER A 191 -1.92 -19.90 -0.11
N ILE A 192 -2.41 -21.13 0.03
CA ILE A 192 -1.70 -22.34 -0.43
C ILE A 192 -1.40 -22.31 -1.93
N HIS A 193 -2.22 -21.61 -2.73
CA HIS A 193 -1.99 -21.44 -4.15
C HIS A 193 -0.79 -20.53 -4.42
N ALA A 194 -0.70 -19.40 -3.71
CA ALA A 194 0.44 -18.49 -3.81
C ALA A 194 1.72 -19.19 -3.35
N ALA A 195 1.71 -19.81 -2.17
CA ALA A 195 2.81 -20.63 -1.64
C ALA A 195 3.29 -21.68 -2.66
N ARG A 196 2.37 -22.44 -3.26
CA ARG A 196 2.71 -23.44 -4.28
C ARG A 196 3.39 -22.83 -5.50
N ASN A 197 2.95 -21.66 -5.96
CA ASN A 197 3.58 -20.99 -7.10
C ASN A 197 5.02 -20.59 -6.78
N VAL A 198 5.26 -20.04 -5.58
CA VAL A 198 6.60 -19.67 -5.13
C VAL A 198 7.51 -20.91 -5.02
N CYS A 199 7.05 -21.99 -4.38
CA CYS A 199 7.84 -23.21 -4.22
C CYS A 199 8.22 -23.86 -5.56
N LYS A 200 7.35 -23.80 -6.59
CA LYS A 200 7.66 -24.33 -7.93
C LYS A 200 8.87 -23.63 -8.55
N VAL A 201 8.91 -22.31 -8.49
CA VAL A 201 10.02 -21.53 -9.07
C VAL A 201 11.31 -21.80 -8.30
N GLU A 202 11.27 -21.79 -6.97
CA GLU A 202 12.41 -22.13 -6.11
C GLU A 202 13.01 -23.49 -6.46
N SER A 203 12.18 -24.52 -6.63
CA SER A 203 12.63 -25.88 -6.95
C SER A 203 13.35 -26.01 -8.30
N SER A 204 13.13 -25.06 -9.21
CA SER A 204 13.77 -25.03 -10.54
C SER A 204 15.06 -24.22 -10.57
N SER A 205 15.32 -23.40 -9.55
CA SER A 205 16.55 -22.63 -9.46
C SER A 205 17.72 -23.57 -9.11
N LYS A 206 18.82 -23.48 -9.87
CA LYS A 206 20.05 -24.26 -9.62
C LYS A 206 20.71 -23.90 -8.28
N GLU A 207 20.34 -22.74 -7.72
CA GLU A 207 20.78 -22.25 -6.43
C GLU A 207 19.80 -22.57 -5.31
N SER A 208 18.82 -23.46 -5.52
CA SER A 208 17.95 -23.96 -4.46
C SER A 208 18.80 -24.58 -3.36
N LYS A 209 19.16 -23.74 -2.38
CA LYS A 209 19.81 -24.15 -1.15
C LYS A 209 18.95 -25.27 -0.60
N LYS A 210 19.62 -26.39 -0.32
CA LYS A 210 19.01 -27.54 0.35
C LYS A 210 18.20 -26.98 1.51
N PHE A 211 16.94 -27.39 1.55
CA PHE A 211 16.05 -27.10 2.66
C PHE A 211 16.74 -27.59 3.94
N ASP A 212 17.15 -26.68 4.81
CA ASP A 212 17.78 -27.06 6.06
C ASP A 212 16.68 -27.49 7.02
N LEU A 213 16.81 -28.71 7.55
CA LEU A 213 15.87 -29.21 8.55
C LEU A 213 15.98 -28.40 9.85
N SER A 214 17.11 -27.71 10.09
CA SER A 214 17.23 -26.80 11.23
C SER A 214 16.18 -25.70 11.19
N ASP A 215 15.90 -25.14 10.01
CA ASP A 215 15.01 -24.00 9.85
C ASP A 215 13.56 -24.37 10.21
N LEU A 216 13.18 -25.64 10.05
CA LEU A 216 11.84 -26.11 10.44
C LEU A 216 11.60 -26.09 11.95
N PHE A 217 12.65 -26.21 12.75
CA PHE A 217 12.49 -26.19 14.21
C PHE A 217 12.06 -24.81 14.71
N ASP A 218 12.42 -23.73 14.00
CA ASP A 218 11.96 -22.37 14.34
C ASP A 218 10.45 -22.18 14.11
N TYR A 219 9.80 -23.12 13.42
CA TYR A 219 8.37 -23.12 13.12
C TYR A 219 7.63 -24.35 13.69
N ASP A 220 8.17 -25.01 14.72
CA ASP A 220 7.56 -26.20 15.34
C ASP A 220 7.20 -27.32 14.34
N LEU A 221 7.96 -27.41 13.24
CA LEU A 221 7.73 -28.32 12.11
C LEU A 221 6.39 -28.11 11.37
N ASP A 222 5.70 -26.99 11.57
CA ASP A 222 4.47 -26.61 10.87
C ASP A 222 4.66 -25.31 10.06
N LEU A 223 4.59 -25.44 8.74
CA LEU A 223 4.69 -24.31 7.80
C LEU A 223 3.35 -23.95 7.14
N SER A 224 2.23 -24.50 7.62
CA SER A 224 0.93 -24.35 6.96
C SER A 224 0.50 -22.89 6.78
N ASP A 225 0.84 -22.02 7.73
CA ASP A 225 0.59 -20.57 7.72
C ASP A 225 1.88 -19.71 7.78
N LYS A 226 3.07 -20.31 7.67
CA LYS A 226 4.39 -19.65 7.78
C LYS A 226 5.25 -19.73 6.52
N MET A 227 4.70 -20.25 5.43
CA MET A 227 5.46 -20.45 4.19
C MET A 227 6.03 -19.15 3.61
N GLY A 228 5.26 -18.07 3.63
CA GLY A 228 5.70 -16.73 3.25
C GLY A 228 6.83 -16.23 4.14
N SER A 229 6.72 -16.40 5.45
CA SER A 229 7.75 -15.98 6.42
C SER A 229 9.08 -16.70 6.15
N TYR A 230 9.02 -18.01 5.93
CA TYR A 230 10.19 -18.82 5.58
C TYR A 230 10.80 -18.41 4.23
N LEU A 231 9.95 -18.18 3.21
CA LEU A 231 10.43 -17.90 1.86
C LEU A 231 10.87 -16.45 1.65
N LYS A 232 10.39 -15.49 2.46
CA LYS A 232 10.66 -14.05 2.30
C LYS A 232 12.15 -13.74 2.25
N GLU A 233 12.97 -14.43 3.04
CA GLU A 233 14.42 -14.25 3.08
C GLU A 233 15.12 -14.56 1.74
N ARG A 234 14.48 -15.36 0.89
CA ARG A 234 14.99 -15.72 -0.45
C ARG A 234 14.65 -14.67 -1.50
N PHE A 235 13.69 -13.80 -1.20
CA PHE A 235 13.28 -12.71 -2.07
C PHE A 235 13.89 -11.38 -1.60
N LYS A 236 14.21 -10.51 -2.55
CA LYS A 236 14.68 -9.16 -2.27
C LYS A 236 13.59 -8.18 -2.65
N PHE A 237 13.32 -7.22 -1.76
CA PHE A 237 12.35 -6.16 -1.98
C PHE A 237 13.05 -4.79 -2.12
N THR A 238 14.30 -4.77 -2.58
CA THR A 238 15.15 -3.57 -2.63
C THR A 238 15.01 -2.72 -3.90
N GLY A 239 14.17 -3.14 -4.83
CA GLY A 239 14.04 -2.51 -6.15
C GLY A 239 12.76 -2.93 -6.86
N THR A 240 12.26 -2.07 -7.74
CA THR A 240 11.01 -2.28 -8.49
C THR A 240 10.97 -3.62 -9.21
N ALA A 241 12.05 -3.98 -9.91
CA ALA A 241 12.13 -5.23 -10.66
C ALA A 241 12.07 -6.48 -9.76
N GLN A 242 12.65 -6.41 -8.56
CA GLN A 242 12.69 -7.54 -7.64
C GLN A 242 11.34 -7.71 -6.93
N ILE A 243 10.71 -6.59 -6.54
CA ILE A 243 9.34 -6.56 -6.01
C ILE A 243 8.38 -7.14 -7.05
N ASP A 244 8.41 -6.65 -8.30
CA ASP A 244 7.57 -7.16 -9.39
C ASP A 244 7.80 -8.66 -9.62
N SER A 245 9.06 -9.11 -9.66
CA SER A 245 9.38 -10.52 -9.79
C SER A 245 8.79 -11.37 -8.66
N ALA A 246 8.93 -10.94 -7.40
CA ALA A 246 8.42 -11.66 -6.24
C ALA A 246 6.90 -11.82 -6.29
N PHE A 247 6.18 -10.72 -6.58
CA PHE A 247 4.72 -10.76 -6.68
C PHE A 247 4.23 -11.54 -7.90
N ARG A 248 4.88 -11.41 -9.07
CA ARG A 248 4.53 -12.22 -10.25
C ARG A 248 4.66 -13.71 -9.99
N ILE A 249 5.71 -14.12 -9.30
CA ILE A 249 5.89 -15.53 -8.92
C ILE A 249 4.77 -15.97 -7.98
N ALA A 250 4.45 -15.19 -6.95
CA ALA A 250 3.40 -15.55 -5.99
C ALA A 250 2.00 -15.62 -6.65
N PHE A 251 1.65 -14.64 -7.48
CA PHE A 251 0.38 -14.63 -8.21
C PHE A 251 0.29 -15.72 -9.31
N GLY A 252 1.44 -16.25 -9.75
CA GLY A 252 1.59 -17.21 -10.84
C GLY A 252 1.86 -16.55 -12.21
N GLU A 253 2.46 -17.31 -13.13
CA GLU A 253 2.98 -16.82 -14.43
C GLU A 253 1.94 -16.19 -15.38
N LYS A 254 0.64 -16.29 -15.07
CA LYS A 254 -0.34 -15.56 -15.86
C LYS A 254 -0.09 -14.09 -15.60
N PRO A 255 0.32 -13.30 -16.63
CA PRO A 255 0.66 -11.92 -16.41
C PRO A 255 -0.57 -11.24 -15.84
N ILE A 256 -0.50 -10.85 -14.57
CA ILE A 256 -1.39 -9.82 -14.06
C ILE A 256 -0.98 -8.61 -14.88
N LYS A 257 -1.75 -8.33 -15.95
CA LYS A 257 -1.57 -7.20 -16.89
C LYS A 257 -1.49 -5.83 -16.21
N TYR A 258 -1.62 -5.79 -14.89
CA TYR A 258 -1.96 -4.61 -14.12
C TYR A 258 -0.91 -4.26 -13.09
N ILE A 259 0.11 -5.08 -12.82
CA ILE A 259 1.22 -4.67 -11.95
C ILE A 259 2.14 -3.74 -12.76
N ASN A 260 1.76 -2.47 -12.81
CA ASN A 260 2.53 -1.40 -13.43
C ASN A 260 3.61 -0.88 -12.47
N ILE A 261 4.25 -1.77 -11.69
CA ILE A 261 5.44 -1.45 -10.88
C ILE A 261 6.58 -0.90 -11.77
N HIS A 262 6.50 -1.15 -13.08
CA HIS A 262 7.37 -0.56 -14.11
C HIS A 262 6.94 0.82 -14.61
N GLU A 263 6.01 1.50 -13.92
CA GLU A 263 5.73 2.87 -14.26
C GLU A 263 7.04 3.66 -14.17
N LYS A 264 7.36 4.35 -15.27
CA LYS A 264 8.63 5.06 -15.46
C LYS A 264 8.98 5.93 -14.25
N THR A 265 7.96 6.46 -13.58
CA THR A 265 8.04 7.26 -12.37
C THR A 265 8.65 6.49 -11.20
N LEU A 266 8.13 5.31 -10.81
CA LEU A 266 8.64 4.56 -9.67
C LEU A 266 10.09 4.08 -9.89
N PHE A 267 10.41 3.69 -11.13
CA PHE A 267 11.79 3.39 -11.50
C PHE A 267 12.71 4.61 -11.37
N GLN A 268 12.25 5.81 -11.76
CA GLN A 268 13.02 7.04 -11.55
C GLN A 268 13.24 7.32 -10.06
N VAL A 269 12.23 7.09 -9.23
CA VAL A 269 12.35 7.22 -7.77
C VAL A 269 13.41 6.27 -7.20
N GLU A 270 13.40 5.00 -7.63
CA GLU A 270 14.43 4.02 -7.26
C GLU A 270 15.84 4.53 -7.63
N GLN A 271 16.01 5.06 -8.85
CA GLN A 271 17.30 5.59 -9.29
C GLN A 271 17.75 6.81 -8.47
N LYS A 272 16.82 7.71 -8.12
CA LYS A 272 17.10 8.88 -7.25
C LYS A 272 17.55 8.41 -5.86
N ARG A 273 16.81 7.48 -5.24
CA ARG A 273 17.17 6.89 -3.94
C ARG A 273 18.54 6.22 -3.97
N HIS A 274 18.83 5.42 -5.00
CA HIS A 274 20.14 4.79 -5.17
C HIS A 274 21.27 5.84 -5.24
N LEU A 275 21.05 6.94 -5.98
CA LEU A 275 22.00 8.04 -6.08
C LEU A 275 22.28 8.69 -4.71
N TYR A 276 21.26 8.95 -3.91
CA TYR A 276 21.44 9.54 -2.58
C TYR A 276 22.15 8.60 -1.62
N MET A 277 21.69 7.35 -1.52
CA MET A 277 22.23 6.37 -0.57
C MET A 277 23.67 5.94 -0.88
N HIS A 278 24.04 5.84 -2.15
CA HIS A 278 25.33 5.24 -2.53
C HIS A 278 26.30 6.24 -3.17
N LYS A 279 25.84 7.40 -3.61
CA LYS A 279 26.67 8.42 -4.31
C LYS A 279 26.56 9.81 -3.70
N GLY A 280 25.89 9.97 -2.56
CA GLY A 280 25.71 11.28 -1.91
C GLY A 280 24.96 12.28 -2.80
N GLY A 281 24.09 11.79 -3.68
CA GLY A 281 23.34 12.60 -4.65
C GLY A 281 24.15 13.07 -5.86
N LEU A 282 25.41 12.66 -6.03
CA LEU A 282 26.23 13.04 -7.18
C LEU A 282 25.88 12.20 -8.41
N VAL A 283 25.43 12.85 -9.48
CA VAL A 283 25.05 12.23 -10.76
C VAL A 283 26.22 11.44 -11.34
N ASP A 284 26.05 10.14 -11.54
CA ASP A 284 27.04 9.27 -12.17
C ASP A 284 26.62 8.81 -13.59
N LYS A 285 27.51 8.07 -14.25
CA LYS A 285 27.26 7.53 -15.60
C LYS A 285 26.07 6.58 -15.64
N GLU A 286 25.85 5.82 -14.57
CA GLU A 286 24.80 4.81 -14.52
C GLU A 286 23.42 5.45 -14.37
N PHE A 287 23.29 6.39 -13.43
CA PHE A 287 22.08 7.18 -13.24
C PHE A 287 21.71 7.93 -14.53
N LYS A 288 22.68 8.57 -15.18
CA LYS A 288 22.44 9.29 -16.45
C LYS A 288 22.02 8.36 -17.58
N ARG A 289 22.53 7.13 -17.62
CA ARG A 289 22.14 6.12 -18.61
C ARG A 289 20.72 5.59 -18.38
N LYS A 290 20.32 5.42 -17.11
CA LYS A 290 19.03 4.82 -16.73
C LYS A 290 17.89 5.84 -16.68
N THR A 291 18.19 7.12 -16.50
CA THR A 291 17.19 8.18 -16.34
C THR A 291 17.17 9.14 -17.51
N THR A 292 16.16 10.01 -17.58
CA THR A 292 16.07 11.11 -18.55
C THR A 292 16.71 12.41 -18.05
N SER A 293 17.56 12.33 -17.02
CA SER A 293 18.17 13.52 -16.42
C SER A 293 19.15 14.20 -17.38
N SER A 294 18.99 15.51 -17.56
CA SER A 294 19.92 16.35 -18.34
C SER A 294 21.14 16.78 -17.53
N LEU A 295 21.19 16.53 -16.22
CA LEU A 295 22.26 16.99 -15.34
C LEU A 295 23.64 16.43 -15.77
N PRO A 296 24.72 17.22 -15.69
CA PRO A 296 26.06 16.72 -15.97
C PRO A 296 26.54 15.74 -14.88
N ILE A 297 27.41 14.79 -15.27
CA ILE A 297 28.05 13.88 -14.31
C ILE A 297 28.87 14.68 -13.29
N GLY A 298 28.83 14.27 -12.03
CA GLY A 298 29.48 14.92 -10.89
C GLY A 298 28.68 16.06 -10.26
N HIS A 299 27.55 16.47 -10.85
CA HIS A 299 26.68 17.47 -10.24
C HIS A 299 25.78 16.83 -9.19
N LYS A 300 25.48 17.57 -8.12
CA LYS A 300 24.52 17.15 -7.11
C LYS A 300 23.09 17.24 -7.67
N LEU A 301 22.36 16.13 -7.64
CA LEU A 301 20.92 16.11 -7.87
C LEU A 301 20.24 16.85 -6.71
N ARG A 302 19.43 17.86 -7.03
CA ARG A 302 18.61 18.59 -6.06
C ARG A 302 17.15 18.31 -6.36
N LEU A 303 16.39 17.98 -5.32
CA LEU A 303 14.94 17.84 -5.43
C LEU A 303 14.29 19.19 -5.17
N THR A 304 13.31 19.54 -5.98
CA THR A 304 12.32 20.54 -5.63
C THR A 304 11.24 19.92 -4.74
N ALA A 305 10.49 20.77 -4.02
CA ALA A 305 9.36 20.30 -3.21
C ALA A 305 8.29 19.59 -4.07
N HIS A 306 8.08 20.06 -5.30
CA HIS A 306 7.15 19.45 -6.25
C HIS A 306 7.62 18.06 -6.68
N GLU A 307 8.88 17.91 -7.09
CA GLU A 307 9.43 16.61 -7.49
C GLU A 307 9.39 15.60 -6.34
N LEU A 308 9.70 16.03 -5.11
CA LEU A 308 9.58 15.18 -3.92
C LEU A 308 8.12 14.75 -3.71
N SER A 309 7.17 15.67 -3.84
CA SER A 309 5.74 15.35 -3.71
C SER A 309 5.27 14.35 -4.76
N ASP A 310 5.69 14.52 -6.02
CA ASP A 310 5.36 13.59 -7.11
C ASP A 310 5.98 12.21 -6.86
N ASP A 311 7.25 12.17 -6.47
CA ASP A 311 7.98 10.94 -6.18
C ASP A 311 7.32 10.16 -5.03
N MET A 312 6.96 10.85 -3.94
CA MET A 312 6.25 10.25 -2.82
C MET A 312 4.85 9.80 -3.24
N GLY A 313 4.11 10.62 -3.99
CA GLY A 313 2.79 10.28 -4.51
C GLY A 313 2.81 8.99 -5.34
N ALA A 314 3.81 8.82 -6.20
CA ALA A 314 4.01 7.60 -6.98
C ALA A 314 4.28 6.37 -6.09
N ILE A 315 5.11 6.51 -5.05
CA ILE A 315 5.36 5.43 -4.07
C ILE A 315 4.05 5.02 -3.38
N PHE A 316 3.31 5.99 -2.85
CA PHE A 316 2.04 5.73 -2.15
C PHE A 316 1.01 5.07 -3.07
N GLN A 317 0.86 5.59 -4.28
CA GLN A 317 -0.10 5.06 -5.24
C GLN A 317 0.22 3.61 -5.62
N GLU A 318 1.48 3.27 -5.85
CA GLU A 318 1.84 1.88 -6.16
C GLU A 318 1.64 0.96 -4.95
N GLY A 319 1.98 1.41 -3.74
CA GLY A 319 1.70 0.66 -2.50
C GLY A 319 0.22 0.33 -2.34
N MET A 320 -0.67 1.31 -2.56
CA MET A 320 -2.12 1.11 -2.51
C MET A 320 -2.61 0.18 -3.62
N CYS A 321 -2.13 0.37 -4.85
CA CYS A 321 -2.45 -0.51 -5.97
C CYS A 321 -2.07 -1.97 -5.68
N LEU A 322 -0.91 -2.19 -5.07
CA LEU A 322 -0.43 -3.53 -4.72
C LEU A 322 -1.31 -4.18 -3.64
N LEU A 323 -1.66 -3.43 -2.59
CA LEU A 323 -2.61 -3.87 -1.55
C LEU A 323 -3.96 -4.29 -2.15
N GLU A 324 -4.58 -3.43 -2.97
CA GLU A 324 -5.86 -3.71 -3.62
C GLU A 324 -5.81 -4.95 -4.50
N ARG A 325 -4.70 -5.16 -5.22
CA ARG A 325 -4.52 -6.34 -6.07
C ARG A 325 -4.39 -7.62 -5.27
N THR A 326 -3.61 -7.59 -4.18
CA THR A 326 -3.46 -8.73 -3.27
C THR A 326 -4.81 -9.12 -2.68
N ASP A 327 -5.58 -8.16 -2.15
CA ASP A 327 -6.93 -8.40 -1.64
C ASP A 327 -7.87 -8.95 -2.73
N SER A 328 -7.88 -8.34 -3.92
CA SER A 328 -8.72 -8.80 -5.03
C SER A 328 -8.40 -10.23 -5.46
N TRP A 329 -7.12 -10.62 -5.45
CA TRP A 329 -6.70 -11.96 -5.81
C TRP A 329 -7.12 -12.98 -4.74
N LEU A 330 -6.91 -12.65 -3.45
CA LEU A 330 -7.29 -13.50 -2.31
C LEU A 330 -8.80 -13.76 -2.25
N ARG A 331 -9.63 -12.80 -2.67
CA ARG A 331 -11.09 -13.02 -2.74
C ARG A 331 -11.53 -13.98 -3.85
N LYS A 332 -10.68 -14.24 -4.85
CA LYS A 332 -11.01 -15.06 -6.02
C LYS A 332 -10.54 -16.51 -5.91
N HIS A 333 -9.60 -16.81 -5.01
CA HIS A 333 -8.92 -18.11 -4.89
C HIS A 333 -9.05 -18.64 -3.47
#